data_AF-A0A828ZXX8-F1
#
_entry.id   AF-A0A828ZXX8-F1
#
_cell.length_a   1.000
_cell.length_b   1.000
_cell.length_c   1.000
_cell.angle_alpha   90.00
_cell.angle_beta   90.00
_cell.angle_gamma   90.00
#
_symmetry.space_group_name_H-M   'P 1'
#
loop_
_entity.id
_entity.type
_entity.pdbx_description
1 polymer ?
#
loop_
_entity_poly.entity_id
_entity_poly.type
_entity_poly.pdbx_seq_one_letter_code
_entity_poly.pdbx_strand_id
1 'polypeptide(L)'
;MSKKTTKAIVGIVAAVIAGALGISTTQKDSDIFQQITTIFDSTPQASQVADVPEYDGKHQEIEINGNQPEFTKEDLSLSKGTWESYSNIDKLNRVGQANAMLGKDLFPTEKREPLYIDPTGWKQKKLSDGQWLYNRSHLIGFQLTGQNNNIKNLMTGTRSLNAPYMLAHENDIAAYIKETNHHVRYRVTPHFEGNELVARGVQLEAESIEDKKIEFNVFIYNVQDGYTINYETGQAMKTKN
;
A
#
# COMPACT_ATOMS: atom_id res chain seq x y z
N MET A 1 22.85 -27.35 18.00
CA MET A 1 23.37 -26.07 18.51
C MET A 1 22.21 -25.19 18.95
N SER A 2 22.20 -24.96 20.26
CA SER A 2 21.35 -24.14 21.15
C SER A 2 20.38 -23.06 20.60
N LYS A 3 19.07 -23.26 20.82
CA LYS A 3 18.01 -22.23 20.86
C LYS A 3 18.03 -21.40 22.17
N LYS A 4 19.21 -20.93 22.62
CA LYS A 4 19.33 -20.16 23.90
C LYS A 4 19.35 -18.64 23.75
N THR A 5 19.31 -18.08 22.55
CA THR A 5 19.64 -16.65 22.37
C THR A 5 18.46 -15.72 22.61
N THR A 6 17.25 -16.02 22.15
CA THR A 6 16.14 -15.03 22.20
C THR A 6 15.58 -14.82 23.61
N LYS A 7 15.41 -15.89 24.40
CA LYS A 7 14.86 -15.78 25.77
C LYS A 7 15.84 -15.11 26.74
N ALA A 8 17.14 -15.30 26.57
CA ALA A 8 18.16 -14.69 27.42
C ALA A 8 18.31 -13.19 27.13
N ILE A 9 18.25 -12.78 25.86
CA ILE A 9 18.36 -11.37 25.45
C ILE A 9 17.16 -10.56 25.95
N VAL A 10 15.94 -11.10 25.82
CA VAL A 10 14.70 -10.43 26.31
C VAL A 10 14.69 -10.29 27.83
N GLY A 11 15.17 -11.31 28.56
CA GLY A 11 15.29 -11.24 30.03
C GLY A 11 16.26 -10.16 30.52
N ILE A 12 17.35 -9.92 29.77
CA ILE A 12 18.35 -8.89 30.10
C ILE A 12 17.77 -7.49 29.86
N VAL A 13 17.05 -7.27 28.76
CA VAL A 13 16.46 -5.94 28.44
C VAL A 13 15.37 -5.55 29.46
N ALA A 14 14.52 -6.49 29.86
CA ALA A 14 13.49 -6.22 30.86
C ALA A 14 14.08 -5.87 32.25
N ALA A 15 15.17 -6.52 32.64
CA ALA A 15 15.86 -6.23 33.91
C ALA A 15 16.55 -4.86 33.92
N VAL A 16 17.11 -4.41 32.79
CA VAL A 16 17.79 -3.11 32.67
C VAL A 16 16.80 -1.95 32.81
N ILE A 17 15.59 -2.07 32.26
CA ILE A 17 14.57 -1.01 32.31
C ILE A 17 13.94 -0.92 33.71
N ALA A 18 13.68 -2.06 34.37
CA ALA A 18 13.18 -2.08 35.74
C ALA A 18 14.16 -1.43 36.75
N GLY A 19 15.46 -1.61 36.53
CA GLY A 19 16.52 -0.98 37.32
C GLY A 19 16.63 0.54 37.12
N ALA A 20 16.39 1.05 35.91
CA ALA A 20 16.48 2.48 35.61
C ALA A 20 15.27 3.30 36.12
N LEU A 21 14.12 2.65 36.36
CA LEU A 21 12.88 3.31 36.80
C LEU A 21 12.56 3.11 38.30
N GLY A 22 13.41 2.42 39.06
CA GLY A 22 13.21 2.22 40.50
C GLY A 22 11.97 1.39 40.85
N ILE A 23 11.50 0.53 39.95
CA ILE A 23 10.29 -0.27 40.15
C ILE A 23 10.68 -1.55 40.91
N SER A 24 10.43 -1.56 42.22
CA SER A 24 10.49 -2.77 43.04
C SER A 24 9.42 -3.77 42.59
N THR A 25 9.86 -4.96 42.20
CA THR A 25 9.03 -6.01 41.58
C THR A 25 8.10 -6.67 42.59
N THR A 26 6.84 -6.24 42.62
CA THR A 26 5.73 -6.99 43.23
C THR A 26 4.50 -7.09 42.31
N GLN A 27 4.65 -6.85 41.01
CA GLN A 27 3.54 -6.90 40.07
C GLN A 27 3.73 -8.02 39.04
N LYS A 28 2.70 -8.88 38.96
CA LYS A 28 2.61 -10.14 38.22
C LYS A 28 3.22 -10.03 36.82
N ASP A 29 4.25 -10.83 36.55
CA ASP A 29 5.05 -10.81 35.31
C ASP A 29 4.22 -10.83 34.01
N SER A 30 3.00 -11.39 34.01
CA SER A 30 2.15 -11.48 32.83
C SER A 30 1.78 -10.12 32.20
N ASP A 31 1.53 -9.10 33.01
CA ASP A 31 1.01 -7.81 32.52
C ASP A 31 2.10 -6.96 31.87
N ILE A 32 3.33 -7.07 32.38
CA ILE A 32 4.51 -6.39 31.80
C ILE A 32 4.89 -7.04 30.47
N PHE A 33 4.85 -8.38 30.39
CA PHE A 33 5.10 -9.07 29.12
C PHE A 33 4.05 -8.71 28.06
N GLN A 34 2.78 -8.60 28.45
CA GLN A 34 1.73 -8.23 27.51
C GLN A 34 1.87 -6.78 27.05
N GLN A 35 2.17 -5.84 27.95
CA GLN A 35 2.46 -4.44 27.60
C GLN A 35 3.70 -4.31 26.70
N ILE A 36 4.79 -5.02 27.00
CA ILE A 36 5.99 -5.04 26.16
C ILE A 36 5.69 -5.65 24.79
N THR A 37 4.91 -6.74 24.72
CA THR A 37 4.53 -7.35 23.43
C THR A 37 3.63 -6.43 22.60
N THR A 38 2.78 -5.62 23.26
CA THR A 38 1.95 -4.60 22.57
C THR A 38 2.79 -3.42 22.09
N ILE A 39 3.88 -3.09 22.80
CA ILE A 39 4.89 -2.09 22.39
C ILE A 39 5.77 -2.61 21.24
N PHE A 40 5.95 -3.93 21.11
CA PHE A 40 6.71 -4.61 20.06
C PHE A 40 5.82 -5.30 19.00
N ASP A 41 4.55 -4.92 18.88
CA ASP A 41 3.72 -5.27 17.74
C ASP A 41 4.19 -4.41 16.54
N SER A 42 5.44 -4.64 16.13
CA SER A 42 6.09 -3.91 15.06
C SER A 42 5.40 -4.30 13.77
N THR A 43 4.69 -3.36 13.16
CA THR A 43 4.20 -3.47 11.78
C THR A 43 5.35 -4.03 10.93
N PRO A 44 5.13 -5.11 10.16
CA PRO A 44 6.16 -5.62 9.27
C PRO A 44 6.66 -4.51 8.34
N GLN A 45 7.94 -4.55 7.99
CA GLN A 45 8.55 -3.62 7.03
C GLN A 45 9.42 -4.43 6.07
N ALA A 46 9.63 -3.91 4.86
CA ALA A 46 10.52 -4.51 3.88
C ALA A 46 11.49 -3.47 3.30
N SER A 47 12.69 -3.91 2.91
CA SER A 47 13.67 -3.05 2.23
C SER A 47 13.22 -2.64 0.82
N GLN A 48 12.53 -3.54 0.14
CA GLN A 48 12.09 -3.41 -1.25
C GLN A 48 10.88 -4.33 -1.47
N VAL A 49 10.14 -4.11 -2.55
CA VAL A 49 8.91 -4.88 -2.85
C VAL A 49 9.18 -6.39 -2.97
N ALA A 50 10.35 -6.78 -3.47
CA ALA A 50 10.72 -8.20 -3.59
C ALA A 50 10.87 -8.92 -2.25
N ASP A 51 11.05 -8.17 -1.15
CA ASP A 51 11.22 -8.70 0.21
C ASP A 51 9.93 -8.59 1.04
N VAL A 52 8.82 -8.16 0.43
CA VAL A 52 7.52 -8.05 1.09
C VAL A 52 7.07 -9.45 1.56
N PRO A 53 6.81 -9.65 2.86
CA PRO A 53 6.36 -10.95 3.35
C PRO A 53 4.94 -11.25 2.89
N GLU A 54 4.53 -12.51 3.00
CA GLU A 54 3.10 -12.87 2.86
C GLU A 54 2.25 -12.10 3.87
N TYR A 55 1.01 -11.78 3.46
CA TYR A 55 0.07 -11.07 4.33
C TYR A 55 -0.18 -11.86 5.62
N ASP A 56 0.02 -11.21 6.76
CA ASP A 56 -0.07 -11.83 8.09
C ASP A 56 -1.50 -11.95 8.65
N GLY A 57 -2.49 -11.48 7.88
CA GLY A 57 -3.89 -11.44 8.30
C GLY A 57 -4.28 -10.20 9.11
N LYS A 58 -3.38 -9.24 9.31
CA LYS A 58 -3.59 -8.07 10.16
C LYS A 58 -3.12 -6.75 9.53
N HIS A 59 -1.92 -6.70 8.96
CA HIS A 59 -1.30 -5.48 8.44
C HIS A 59 -1.41 -5.41 6.92
N GLN A 60 -2.52 -4.85 6.42
CA GLN A 60 -2.76 -4.74 4.96
C GLN A 60 -1.91 -3.65 4.30
N GLU A 61 -1.26 -2.80 5.07
CA GLU A 61 -0.27 -1.83 4.61
C GLU A 61 1.01 -1.97 5.44
N ILE A 62 2.15 -1.91 4.76
CA ILE A 62 3.48 -1.94 5.38
C ILE A 62 4.39 -0.90 4.75
N GLU A 63 5.38 -0.44 5.52
CA GLU A 63 6.40 0.48 5.03
C GLU A 63 7.45 -0.27 4.20
N ILE A 64 7.89 0.39 3.12
CA ILE A 64 8.99 -0.04 2.27
C ILE A 64 10.14 0.97 2.42
N ASN A 65 11.37 0.46 2.50
CA ASN A 65 12.57 1.30 2.57
C ASN A 65 12.52 2.35 3.70
N GLY A 66 12.01 1.97 4.88
CA GLY A 66 11.83 2.92 6.01
C GLY A 66 10.89 4.08 5.68
N ASN A 67 9.88 3.82 4.85
CA ASN A 67 8.92 4.80 4.33
C ASN A 67 9.55 5.90 3.45
N GLN A 68 10.72 5.65 2.87
CA GLN A 68 11.43 6.61 2.03
C GLN A 68 11.27 6.26 0.53
N PRO A 69 10.75 7.19 -0.30
CA PRO A 69 10.67 7.02 -1.75
C PRO A 69 12.03 6.79 -2.40
N GLU A 70 12.07 6.05 -3.50
CA GLU A 70 13.30 5.78 -4.26
C GLU A 70 13.40 6.68 -5.51
N PHE A 71 13.05 7.96 -5.37
CA PHE A 71 13.13 8.92 -6.47
C PHE A 71 14.56 9.46 -6.66
N THR A 72 14.99 9.50 -7.92
CA THR A 72 16.24 10.17 -8.30
C THR A 72 16.06 11.69 -8.31
N LYS A 73 17.16 12.46 -8.35
CA LYS A 73 17.07 13.92 -8.49
C LYS A 73 16.37 14.32 -9.79
N GLU A 74 16.54 13.51 -10.83
CA GLU A 74 15.90 13.69 -12.13
C GLU A 74 14.39 13.42 -12.06
N ASP A 75 13.94 12.45 -11.27
CA ASP A 75 12.51 12.19 -11.01
C ASP A 75 11.81 13.37 -10.34
N LEU A 76 12.52 14.08 -9.46
CA LEU A 76 12.00 15.21 -8.68
C LEU A 76 12.03 16.54 -9.44
N SER A 77 12.52 16.57 -10.68
CA SER A 77 12.63 17.79 -11.48
C SER A 77 11.27 18.27 -12.00
N LEU A 78 10.96 19.55 -11.75
CA LEU A 78 9.80 20.25 -12.34
C LEU A 78 10.04 20.81 -13.75
N SER A 79 11.17 20.49 -14.39
CA SER A 79 11.50 21.00 -15.73
C SER A 79 10.47 20.64 -16.81
N LYS A 80 9.65 19.61 -16.59
CA LYS A 80 8.54 19.18 -17.48
C LYS A 80 7.16 19.65 -17.00
N GLY A 81 7.08 20.43 -15.92
CA GLY A 81 5.82 20.76 -15.26
C GLY A 81 5.11 19.51 -14.72
N THR A 82 3.78 19.57 -14.68
CA THR A 82 2.94 18.40 -14.36
C THR A 82 2.88 17.43 -15.53
N TRP A 83 2.90 16.13 -15.26
CA TRP A 83 2.77 15.10 -16.27
C TRP A 83 2.26 13.80 -15.66
N GLU A 84 1.72 12.92 -16.50
CA GLU A 84 1.37 11.55 -16.16
C GLU A 84 1.90 10.59 -17.23
N SER A 85 2.26 9.37 -16.84
CA SER A 85 2.76 8.33 -17.72
C SER A 85 2.38 6.95 -17.21
N TYR A 86 1.83 6.13 -18.10
CA TYR A 86 1.39 4.78 -17.78
C TYR A 86 2.16 3.79 -18.66
N SER A 87 2.74 2.76 -18.03
CA SER A 87 3.39 1.67 -18.74
C SER A 87 2.43 1.02 -19.74
N ASN A 88 2.96 0.52 -20.85
CA ASN A 88 2.18 -0.36 -21.70
C ASN A 88 1.78 -1.61 -20.90
N ILE A 89 0.59 -2.13 -21.19
CA ILE A 89 0.20 -3.44 -20.67
C ILE A 89 1.19 -4.51 -21.15
N ASP A 90 1.45 -5.50 -20.31
CA ASP A 90 2.38 -6.57 -20.66
C ASP A 90 1.73 -7.64 -21.57
N LYS A 91 2.48 -8.72 -21.87
CA LYS A 91 2.01 -9.82 -22.72
C LYS A 91 0.78 -10.58 -22.18
N LEU A 92 0.46 -10.41 -20.89
CA LEU A 92 -0.72 -10.96 -20.23
C LEU A 92 -1.84 -9.92 -20.10
N ASN A 93 -1.66 -8.74 -20.71
CA ASN A 93 -2.52 -7.55 -20.63
C ASN A 93 -2.57 -6.92 -19.22
N ARG A 94 -1.57 -7.19 -18.37
CA ARG A 94 -1.51 -6.62 -17.02
C ARG A 94 -0.99 -5.20 -17.07
N VAL A 95 -1.54 -4.34 -16.23
CA VAL A 95 -1.01 -2.98 -16.04
C VAL A 95 0.40 -3.02 -15.47
N GLY A 96 1.21 -2.04 -15.85
CA GLY A 96 2.54 -1.82 -15.27
C GLY A 96 2.58 -0.60 -14.37
N GLN A 97 3.78 -0.09 -14.11
CA GLN A 97 3.99 1.10 -13.30
C GLN A 97 3.30 2.33 -13.90
N ALA A 98 2.66 3.11 -13.04
CA ALA A 98 2.11 4.43 -13.33
C ALA A 98 2.94 5.51 -12.61
N ASN A 99 3.22 6.61 -13.30
CA ASN A 99 4.01 7.71 -12.80
C ASN A 99 3.29 9.03 -13.04
N ALA A 100 3.44 9.99 -12.13
CA ALA A 100 3.04 11.36 -12.35
C ALA A 100 3.93 12.35 -11.59
N MET A 101 4.06 13.54 -12.17
CA MET A 101 4.30 14.77 -11.41
C MET A 101 2.94 15.45 -11.26
N LEU A 102 2.31 15.25 -10.11
CA LEU A 102 0.99 15.75 -9.82
C LEU A 102 1.05 17.24 -9.49
N GLY A 103 0.02 17.96 -9.90
CA GLY A 103 -0.22 19.35 -9.59
C GLY A 103 -1.64 19.70 -9.99
N LYS A 104 -2.09 20.91 -9.64
CA LYS A 104 -3.49 21.32 -9.78
C LYS A 104 -4.02 21.24 -11.22
N ASP A 105 -3.15 21.42 -12.20
CA ASP A 105 -3.48 21.39 -13.64
C ASP A 105 -3.90 20.00 -14.14
N LEU A 106 -3.56 18.92 -13.42
CA LEU A 106 -4.00 17.56 -13.76
C LEU A 106 -5.36 17.18 -13.15
N PHE A 107 -5.90 17.99 -12.23
CA PHE A 107 -7.18 17.65 -11.63
C PHE A 107 -8.31 17.67 -12.66
N PRO A 108 -9.24 16.69 -12.60
CA PRO A 108 -10.33 16.60 -13.54
C PRO A 108 -11.24 17.83 -13.44
N THR A 109 -11.54 18.40 -14.60
CA THR A 109 -12.59 19.42 -14.77
C THR A 109 -13.94 18.79 -15.16
N GLU A 110 -13.91 17.56 -15.66
CA GLU A 110 -15.08 16.79 -16.08
C GLU A 110 -15.57 15.83 -14.99
N LYS A 111 -16.83 15.42 -15.08
CA LYS A 111 -17.41 14.43 -14.16
C LYS A 111 -16.89 13.04 -14.50
N ARG A 112 -16.58 12.26 -13.46
CA ARG A 112 -16.27 10.84 -13.60
C ARG A 112 -17.45 10.08 -14.22
N GLU A 113 -17.18 9.25 -15.22
CA GLU A 113 -18.18 8.37 -15.83
C GLU A 113 -18.06 6.93 -15.29
N PRO A 114 -19.07 6.07 -15.49
CA PRO A 114 -18.99 4.67 -15.09
C PRO A 114 -17.79 3.94 -15.71
N LEU A 115 -17.13 3.10 -14.90
CA LEU A 115 -16.04 2.26 -15.36
C LEU A 115 -16.56 0.95 -15.95
N TYR A 116 -16.09 0.59 -17.15
CA TYR A 116 -16.56 -0.59 -17.89
C TYR A 116 -15.43 -1.51 -18.39
N ILE A 117 -14.16 -1.13 -18.21
CA ILE A 117 -13.03 -2.01 -18.53
C ILE A 117 -12.91 -3.10 -17.47
N ASP A 118 -12.88 -4.35 -17.89
CA ASP A 118 -12.57 -5.49 -17.02
C ASP A 118 -11.07 -5.79 -17.10
N PRO A 119 -10.29 -5.55 -16.03
CA PRO A 119 -8.85 -5.84 -16.04
C PRO A 119 -8.57 -7.34 -16.00
N THR A 120 -7.29 -7.70 -16.04
CA THR A 120 -6.84 -9.08 -15.90
C THR A 120 -7.36 -9.70 -14.59
N GLY A 121 -7.73 -10.98 -14.64
CA GLY A 121 -8.24 -11.69 -13.46
C GLY A 121 -9.62 -11.23 -12.98
N TRP A 122 -10.37 -10.45 -13.76
CA TRP A 122 -11.70 -9.97 -13.36
C TRP A 122 -12.71 -11.14 -13.20
N LYS A 123 -12.87 -11.63 -11.96
CA LYS A 123 -13.78 -12.72 -11.58
C LYS A 123 -14.58 -12.34 -10.34
N GLN A 124 -15.70 -11.65 -10.56
CA GLN A 124 -16.50 -11.12 -9.47
C GLN A 124 -17.04 -12.17 -8.50
N LYS A 125 -17.01 -11.81 -7.22
CA LYS A 125 -17.55 -12.59 -6.10
C LYS A 125 -18.30 -11.64 -5.18
N LYS A 126 -19.50 -12.05 -4.72
CA LYS A 126 -20.20 -11.32 -3.66
C LYS A 126 -19.60 -11.66 -2.29
N LEU A 127 -19.37 -10.60 -1.52
CA LEU A 127 -19.00 -10.63 -0.13
C LEU A 127 -20.22 -11.03 0.74
N SER A 128 -19.99 -11.30 2.02
CA SER A 128 -21.04 -11.77 2.93
C SER A 128 -22.10 -10.69 3.21
N ASP A 129 -21.75 -9.42 3.01
CA ASP A 129 -22.64 -8.26 3.10
C ASP A 129 -23.37 -7.95 1.77
N GLY A 130 -23.17 -8.77 0.74
CA GLY A 130 -23.78 -8.59 -0.58
C GLY A 130 -23.04 -7.64 -1.52
N GLN A 131 -21.98 -6.96 -1.06
CA GLN A 131 -21.14 -6.12 -1.91
C GLN A 131 -20.25 -6.95 -2.85
N TRP A 132 -19.73 -6.33 -3.89
CA TRP A 132 -18.83 -6.96 -4.85
C TRP A 132 -17.37 -6.89 -4.42
N LEU A 133 -16.64 -8.00 -4.45
CA LEU A 133 -15.25 -8.11 -3.99
C LEU A 133 -14.29 -7.16 -4.72
N TYR A 134 -14.30 -7.16 -6.06
CA TYR A 134 -13.35 -6.36 -6.82
C TYR A 134 -13.94 -5.04 -7.30
N ASN A 135 -13.11 -4.00 -7.21
CA ASN A 135 -13.26 -2.73 -7.89
C ASN A 135 -12.32 -2.69 -9.10
N ARG A 136 -12.72 -1.96 -10.13
CA ARG A 136 -11.81 -1.49 -11.19
C ARG A 136 -10.96 -0.39 -10.57
N SER A 137 -9.84 -0.79 -9.98
CA SER A 137 -9.03 0.06 -9.12
C SER A 137 -8.06 0.84 -9.98
N HIS A 138 -8.09 2.15 -9.85
CA HIS A 138 -7.14 3.02 -10.53
C HIS A 138 -5.75 2.86 -9.91
N LEU A 139 -4.68 2.89 -10.72
CA LEU A 139 -3.32 3.02 -10.15
C LEU A 139 -3.10 4.45 -9.66
N ILE A 140 -3.43 5.42 -10.50
CA ILE A 140 -3.53 6.84 -10.11
C ILE A 140 -4.99 7.23 -10.19
N GLY A 141 -5.59 7.54 -9.04
CA GLY A 141 -7.02 7.84 -8.91
C GLY A 141 -7.51 8.96 -9.82
N PHE A 142 -8.74 8.80 -10.33
CA PHE A 142 -9.41 9.80 -11.19
C PHE A 142 -9.32 11.23 -10.63
N GLN A 143 -9.39 11.41 -9.31
CA GLN A 143 -9.34 12.74 -8.69
C GLN A 143 -8.01 13.48 -8.91
N LEU A 144 -6.93 12.75 -9.23
CA LEU A 144 -5.59 13.29 -9.39
C LEU A 144 -5.26 13.62 -10.85
N THR A 145 -5.82 12.88 -11.82
CA THR A 145 -5.46 13.00 -13.25
C THR A 145 -6.63 13.00 -14.24
N GLY A 146 -7.85 12.76 -13.78
CA GLY A 146 -9.03 12.63 -14.64
C GLY A 146 -9.07 11.40 -15.53
N GLN A 147 -8.10 10.49 -15.44
CA GLN A 147 -8.09 9.26 -16.22
C GLN A 147 -9.24 8.33 -15.80
N ASN A 148 -10.26 8.20 -16.65
CA ASN A 148 -11.44 7.41 -16.33
C ASN A 148 -11.30 5.92 -16.74
N ASN A 149 -11.51 5.57 -18.01
CA ASN A 149 -11.40 4.20 -18.52
C ASN A 149 -10.06 3.97 -19.28
N ASN A 150 -8.93 4.33 -18.66
CA ASN A 150 -7.61 4.04 -19.23
C ASN A 150 -7.19 2.60 -18.90
N ILE A 151 -7.10 1.73 -19.91
CA ILE A 151 -6.73 0.31 -19.74
C ILE A 151 -5.35 0.12 -19.08
N LYS A 152 -4.46 1.11 -19.19
CA LYS A 152 -3.13 1.10 -18.57
C LYS A 152 -3.13 1.56 -17.10
N ASN A 153 -4.28 2.03 -16.61
CA ASN A 153 -4.45 2.59 -15.27
C ASN A 153 -5.51 1.85 -14.44
N LEU A 154 -6.06 0.73 -14.92
CA LEU A 154 -7.10 -0.03 -14.20
C LEU A 154 -6.65 -1.46 -13.93
N MET A 155 -6.67 -1.86 -12.67
CA MET A 155 -6.38 -3.23 -12.23
C MET A 155 -7.55 -3.83 -11.43
N THR A 156 -7.56 -5.16 -11.35
CA THR A 156 -8.46 -5.88 -10.44
C THR A 156 -7.93 -5.71 -9.01
N GLY A 157 -8.54 -4.82 -8.24
CA GLY A 157 -8.22 -4.59 -6.83
C GLY A 157 -9.41 -4.92 -5.93
N THR A 158 -9.17 -5.43 -4.73
CA THR A 158 -10.23 -5.65 -3.74
C THR A 158 -10.85 -4.34 -3.30
N ARG A 159 -12.05 -4.42 -2.69
CA ARG A 159 -12.67 -3.24 -2.08
C ARG A 159 -11.74 -2.61 -1.07
N SER A 160 -11.14 -3.40 -0.16
CA SER A 160 -10.29 -2.84 0.90
C SER A 160 -9.03 -2.18 0.34
N LEU A 161 -8.32 -2.81 -0.60
CA LEU A 161 -7.16 -2.19 -1.24
C LEU A 161 -7.53 -0.84 -1.86
N ASN A 162 -8.61 -0.80 -2.64
CA ASN A 162 -9.06 0.43 -3.28
C ASN A 162 -9.51 1.48 -2.25
N ALA A 163 -10.27 1.07 -1.23
CA ALA A 163 -10.73 1.92 -0.15
C ALA A 163 -10.95 1.09 1.15
N PRO A 164 -10.29 1.46 2.27
CA PRO A 164 -9.71 2.78 2.51
C PRO A 164 -8.25 2.95 2.08
N TYR A 165 -7.49 1.87 1.83
CA TYR A 165 -6.02 1.94 1.86
C TYR A 165 -5.41 2.87 0.79
N MET A 166 -5.67 2.64 -0.51
CA MET A 166 -5.17 3.58 -1.53
C MET A 166 -5.82 4.97 -1.42
N LEU A 167 -7.14 5.00 -1.18
CA LEU A 167 -7.91 6.24 -1.14
C LEU A 167 -7.43 7.23 -0.07
N ALA A 168 -6.93 6.74 1.07
CA ALA A 168 -6.40 7.60 2.13
C ALA A 168 -5.20 8.43 1.63
N HIS A 169 -4.19 7.77 1.05
CA HIS A 169 -3.02 8.42 0.48
C HIS A 169 -3.38 9.37 -0.67
N GLU A 170 -4.29 8.95 -1.55
CA GLU A 170 -4.75 9.80 -2.67
C GLU A 170 -5.46 11.07 -2.18
N ASN A 171 -6.24 10.98 -1.09
CA ASN A 171 -6.92 12.12 -0.49
C ASN A 171 -5.92 13.10 0.14
N ASP A 172 -4.90 12.60 0.84
CA ASP A 172 -3.86 13.42 1.45
C ASP A 172 -3.07 14.19 0.38
N ILE A 173 -2.66 13.51 -0.70
CA ILE A 173 -2.02 14.14 -1.86
C ILE A 173 -2.93 15.20 -2.49
N ALA A 174 -4.21 14.86 -2.73
CA ALA A 174 -5.16 15.78 -3.35
C ALA A 174 -5.42 17.01 -2.48
N ALA A 175 -5.56 16.84 -1.16
CA ALA A 175 -5.74 17.94 -0.21
C ALA A 175 -4.50 18.84 -0.20
N TYR A 176 -3.32 18.26 -0.07
CA TYR A 176 -2.06 18.99 -0.10
C TYR A 176 -1.91 19.86 -1.34
N ILE A 177 -2.13 19.31 -2.54
CA ILE A 177 -2.05 20.07 -3.81
C ILE A 177 -3.11 21.19 -3.85
N LYS A 178 -4.34 20.95 -3.38
CA LYS A 178 -5.41 21.97 -3.35
C LYS A 178 -5.07 23.15 -2.45
N GLU A 179 -4.49 22.88 -1.29
CA GLU A 179 -4.19 23.89 -0.26
C GLU A 179 -2.96 24.72 -0.60
N THR A 180 -1.94 24.09 -1.16
CA THR A 180 -0.62 24.70 -1.36
C THR A 180 -0.34 25.13 -2.79
N ASN A 181 -1.06 24.54 -3.76
CA ASN A 181 -0.73 24.64 -5.19
C ASN A 181 0.69 24.11 -5.54
N HIS A 182 1.26 23.27 -4.68
CA HIS A 182 2.54 22.59 -4.86
C HIS A 182 2.41 21.32 -5.72
N HIS A 183 3.54 20.67 -5.99
CA HIS A 183 3.65 19.45 -6.77
C HIS A 183 4.00 18.23 -5.92
N VAL A 184 3.56 17.06 -6.38
CA VAL A 184 3.89 15.77 -5.76
C VAL A 184 4.36 14.81 -6.84
N ARG A 185 5.60 14.33 -6.73
CA ARG A 185 6.07 13.18 -7.51
C ARG A 185 5.39 11.94 -6.96
N TYR A 186 4.63 11.22 -7.79
CA TYR A 186 3.84 10.06 -7.38
C TYR A 186 4.08 8.87 -8.31
N ARG A 187 4.28 7.68 -7.74
CA ARG A 187 4.53 6.44 -8.48
C ARG A 187 3.74 5.29 -7.86
N VAL A 188 3.03 4.54 -8.69
CA VAL A 188 2.28 3.36 -8.27
C VAL A 188 2.73 2.17 -9.10
N THR A 189 3.24 1.14 -8.42
CA THR A 189 3.80 -0.06 -9.04
C THR A 189 3.02 -1.31 -8.58
N PRO A 190 2.19 -1.91 -9.44
CA PRO A 190 1.56 -3.19 -9.16
C PRO A 190 2.60 -4.31 -9.04
N HIS A 191 2.43 -5.19 -8.04
CA HIS A 191 3.27 -6.37 -7.89
C HIS A 191 2.53 -7.64 -8.30
N PHE A 192 2.99 -8.29 -9.36
CA PHE A 192 2.50 -9.59 -9.82
C PHE A 192 3.60 -10.63 -9.67
N GLU A 193 3.27 -11.84 -9.18
CA GLU A 193 4.21 -12.95 -9.16
C GLU A 193 4.03 -13.80 -10.43
N GLY A 194 5.13 -14.14 -11.11
CA GLY A 194 5.09 -15.02 -12.29
C GLY A 194 4.03 -14.61 -13.32
N ASN A 195 3.09 -15.53 -13.60
CA ASN A 195 2.03 -15.35 -14.58
C ASN A 195 0.69 -14.90 -13.98
N GLU A 196 0.68 -14.47 -12.71
CA GLU A 196 -0.54 -14.08 -12.03
C GLU A 196 -1.28 -12.97 -12.75
N LEU A 197 -2.61 -13.09 -12.81
CA LEU A 197 -3.48 -12.14 -13.48
C LEU A 197 -4.01 -11.06 -12.53
N VAL A 198 -3.88 -11.26 -11.22
CA VAL A 198 -4.23 -10.28 -10.18
C VAL A 198 -2.97 -9.95 -9.39
N ALA A 199 -2.70 -8.66 -9.16
CA ALA A 199 -1.55 -8.23 -8.39
C ALA A 199 -1.71 -8.64 -6.92
N ARG A 200 -0.61 -9.02 -6.25
CA ARG A 200 -0.54 -9.26 -4.80
C ARG A 200 -0.74 -7.99 -3.99
N GLY A 201 -0.48 -6.84 -4.59
CA GLY A 201 -0.60 -5.53 -3.99
C GLY A 201 -0.02 -4.45 -4.90
N VAL A 202 0.11 -3.25 -4.36
CA VAL A 202 0.73 -2.10 -5.02
C VAL A 202 1.73 -1.44 -4.09
N GLN A 203 2.88 -1.06 -4.63
CA GLN A 203 3.75 -0.08 -4.00
C GLN A 203 3.27 1.33 -4.38
N LEU A 204 3.11 2.21 -3.40
CA LEU A 204 2.88 3.63 -3.61
C LEU A 204 4.08 4.41 -3.08
N GLU A 205 4.60 5.32 -3.89
CA GLU A 205 5.67 6.25 -3.52
C GLU A 205 5.22 7.68 -3.81
N ALA A 206 5.40 8.59 -2.86
CA ALA A 206 5.10 10.00 -3.04
C ALA A 206 6.14 10.90 -2.38
N GLU A 207 6.48 12.02 -3.04
CA GLU A 207 7.31 13.09 -2.47
C GLU A 207 6.82 14.46 -2.96
N SER A 208 6.52 15.40 -2.06
CA SER A 208 6.24 16.79 -2.44
C SER A 208 7.52 17.58 -2.73
N ILE A 209 7.53 18.32 -3.83
CA ILE A 209 8.77 18.89 -4.38
C ILE A 209 9.23 20.13 -3.63
N GLU A 210 8.29 21.01 -3.29
CA GLU A 210 8.58 22.33 -2.75
C GLU A 210 8.98 22.30 -1.27
N ASP A 211 8.46 21.34 -0.49
CA ASP A 211 8.60 21.36 0.96
C ASP A 211 8.71 19.98 1.64
N LYS A 212 8.66 18.87 0.88
CA LYS A 212 8.74 17.49 1.38
C LYS A 212 7.75 17.15 2.52
N LYS A 213 6.61 17.83 2.61
CA LYS A 213 5.56 17.51 3.58
C LYS A 213 4.79 16.23 3.27
N ILE A 214 4.75 15.83 2.00
CA ILE A 214 4.32 14.49 1.61
C ILE A 214 5.59 13.70 1.31
N GLU A 215 5.82 12.61 2.03
CA GLU A 215 6.93 11.69 1.81
C GLU A 215 6.52 10.31 2.34
N PHE A 216 6.37 9.33 1.45
CA PHE A 216 6.09 7.94 1.87
C PHE A 216 6.45 6.92 0.79
N ASN A 217 6.72 5.69 1.24
CA ASN A 217 6.91 4.51 0.41
C ASN A 217 6.29 3.31 1.12
N VAL A 218 5.14 2.86 0.63
CA VAL A 218 4.33 1.81 1.28
C VAL A 218 3.94 0.73 0.28
N PHE A 219 3.69 -0.47 0.79
CA PHE A 219 3.07 -1.55 0.04
C PHE A 219 1.70 -1.86 0.63
N ILE A 220 0.67 -1.87 -0.21
CA ILE A 220 -0.71 -2.19 0.16
C ILE A 220 -1.08 -3.53 -0.45
N TYR A 221 -1.38 -4.52 0.39
CA TYR A 221 -1.79 -5.86 -0.03
C TYR A 221 -3.17 -5.84 -0.70
N ASN A 222 -3.30 -6.59 -1.79
CA ASN A 222 -4.55 -6.84 -2.51
C ASN A 222 -5.30 -8.01 -1.89
N VAL A 223 -5.80 -7.79 -0.68
CA VAL A 223 -6.47 -8.79 0.17
C VAL A 223 -7.87 -8.33 0.54
N GLN A 224 -8.69 -9.21 1.07
CA GLN A 224 -10.01 -8.86 1.60
C GLN A 224 -10.34 -9.78 2.77
N ASP A 225 -10.69 -9.19 3.91
CA ASP A 225 -11.03 -9.95 5.12
C ASP A 225 -12.09 -11.02 4.87
N GLY A 226 -11.79 -12.25 5.30
CA GLY A 226 -12.66 -13.42 5.16
C GLY A 226 -12.67 -14.04 3.75
N TYR A 227 -11.79 -13.62 2.84
CA TYR A 227 -11.67 -14.19 1.50
C TYR A 227 -10.22 -14.50 1.13
N THR A 228 -10.02 -15.64 0.48
CA THR A 228 -8.76 -16.03 -0.16
C THR A 228 -8.88 -15.86 -1.67
N ILE A 229 -7.90 -15.18 -2.26
CA ILE A 229 -7.82 -14.92 -3.71
C ILE A 229 -6.82 -15.89 -4.33
N ASN A 230 -7.23 -16.51 -5.44
CA ASN A 230 -6.32 -17.18 -6.35
C ASN A 230 -5.80 -16.11 -7.34
N TYR A 231 -4.58 -15.62 -7.12
CA TYR A 231 -4.01 -14.52 -7.92
C TYR A 231 -3.72 -14.90 -9.38
N GLU A 232 -3.52 -16.19 -9.66
CA GLU A 232 -3.38 -16.73 -11.02
C GLU A 232 -4.64 -16.51 -11.88
N THR A 233 -5.82 -16.58 -11.28
CA THR A 233 -7.10 -16.58 -12.02
C THR A 233 -8.05 -15.44 -11.64
N GLY A 234 -7.83 -14.84 -10.48
CA GLY A 234 -8.72 -13.90 -9.80
C GLY A 234 -9.94 -14.54 -9.12
N GLN A 235 -10.09 -15.86 -9.15
CA GLN A 235 -11.16 -16.52 -8.38
C GLN A 235 -10.97 -16.29 -6.88
N ALA A 236 -12.07 -16.05 -6.16
CA ALA A 236 -12.04 -15.87 -4.71
C ALA A 236 -13.00 -16.80 -4.00
N MET A 237 -12.55 -17.32 -2.86
CA MET A 237 -13.33 -18.19 -1.98
C MET A 237 -13.44 -17.56 -0.60
N LYS A 238 -14.60 -17.74 0.05
CA LYS A 238 -14.74 -17.37 1.45
C LYS A 238 -13.85 -18.30 2.28
N THR A 239 -13.01 -17.73 3.14
CA THR A 239 -12.15 -18.48 4.05
C THR A 239 -13.04 -19.29 4.99
N LYS A 240 -12.78 -20.58 5.12
CA LYS A 240 -13.47 -21.41 6.11
C LYS A 240 -12.82 -21.14 7.47
N ASN A 241 -13.62 -20.73 8.44
CA ASN A 241 -13.23 -20.71 9.85
C ASN A 241 -13.03 -22.14 10.36
#